data_AF-A0A2N1AJX8-F1
#
_entry.id   AF-A0A2N1AJX8-F1
#
_cell.length_a   1.000
_cell.length_b   1.000
_cell.length_c   1.000
_cell.angle_alpha   90.00
_cell.angle_beta   90.00
_cell.angle_gamma   90.00
#
_symmetry.space_group_name_H-M   'P 1'
#
loop_
_entity.id
_entity.type
_entity.pdbx_description
1 polymer ?
#
loop_
_entity_poly.entity_id
_entity_poly.type
_entity_poly.pdbx_seq_one_letter_code
_entity_poly.pdbx_strand_id
1 'polypeptide(L)'
;MTIHLICDISGSMRDGGKPFILRTLVTSIAQWVLYGYGHAEVILWAWSIKVERISDWSPKSEFPDELLSCSGATNLSSLIQSFDSKLDGKVLLLTDGFWSRDDVRALKRWKGGLPPDTLRIIKIGADSNPQLKGPELFSSDDLFAALDGWPREVEEWM
;
A
#
# COMPACT_ATOMS: atom_id res chain seq x y z
N MET A 1 9.78 -3.70 13.18
CA MET A 1 8.67 -4.22 12.33
C MET A 1 8.73 -3.61 10.94
N THR A 2 8.24 -4.30 9.92
CA THR A 2 8.32 -3.85 8.51
C THR A 2 6.94 -3.41 8.00
N ILE A 3 6.88 -2.32 7.22
CA ILE A 3 5.74 -1.92 6.41
C ILE A 3 6.12 -2.06 4.94
N HIS A 4 5.44 -2.95 4.23
CA HIS A 4 5.47 -3.06 2.79
C HIS A 4 4.50 -2.05 2.20
N LEU A 5 5.04 -0.94 1.68
CA LEU A 5 4.30 0.13 1.05
C LEU A 5 4.14 -0.17 -0.44
N ILE A 6 2.96 -0.63 -0.84
CA ILE A 6 2.70 -1.09 -2.19
C ILE A 6 1.95 0.00 -2.95
N CYS A 7 2.59 0.53 -3.99
CA CYS A 7 2.08 1.62 -4.80
C CYS A 7 1.50 1.07 -6.11
N ASP A 8 0.19 1.18 -6.28
CA ASP A 8 -0.46 0.95 -7.56
C ASP A 8 -0.01 2.02 -8.57
N ILE A 9 0.58 1.57 -9.68
CA ILE A 9 1.03 2.38 -10.80
C ILE A 9 0.37 1.92 -12.10
N SER A 10 -0.83 1.35 -12.03
CA SER A 10 -1.62 0.99 -13.20
C SER A 10 -2.13 2.22 -13.95
N GLY A 11 -2.67 2.02 -15.16
CA GLY A 11 -3.15 3.09 -16.02
C GLY A 11 -4.28 3.92 -15.40
N SER A 12 -5.12 3.36 -14.52
CA SER A 12 -6.19 4.10 -13.83
C SER A 12 -5.64 5.14 -12.86
N MET A 13 -4.41 4.93 -12.36
CA MET A 13 -3.68 5.85 -11.49
C MET A 13 -3.08 7.05 -12.22
N ARG A 14 -3.19 7.13 -13.55
CA ARG A 14 -2.58 8.23 -14.34
C ARG A 14 -3.31 9.57 -14.18
N ASP A 15 -4.63 9.54 -14.07
CA ASP A 15 -5.48 10.72 -14.18
C ASP A 15 -5.84 11.32 -12.81
N GLY A 16 -6.50 12.49 -12.81
CA GLY A 16 -7.06 13.10 -11.59
C GLY A 16 -6.02 13.52 -10.54
N GLY A 17 -4.74 13.65 -10.92
CA GLY A 17 -3.66 14.00 -10.00
C GLY A 17 -3.26 12.87 -9.05
N LYS A 18 -3.78 11.65 -9.26
CA LYS A 18 -3.50 10.46 -8.44
C LYS A 18 -2.00 10.18 -8.24
N PRO A 19 -1.08 10.37 -9.22
CA PRO A 19 0.35 10.18 -8.99
C PRO A 19 0.93 11.17 -7.98
N PHE A 20 0.40 12.39 -7.91
CA PHE A 20 0.82 13.40 -6.94
C PHE A 20 0.24 13.15 -5.54
N ILE A 21 -0.98 12.60 -5.47
CA ILE A 21 -1.54 12.10 -4.21
C ILE A 21 -0.68 10.93 -3.69
N LEU A 22 -0.37 9.97 -4.55
CA LEU A 22 0.52 8.85 -4.24
C LEU A 22 1.88 9.35 -3.72
N ARG A 23 2.51 10.28 -4.44
CA ARG A 23 3.75 10.95 -4.00
C ARG A 23 3.61 11.53 -2.61
N THR A 24 2.56 12.31 -2.38
CA THR A 24 2.31 12.94 -1.08
C THR A 24 2.20 11.90 0.03
N LEU A 25 1.41 10.84 -0.17
CA LEU A 25 1.24 9.77 0.82
C LEU A 25 2.56 9.07 1.14
N VAL A 26 3.34 8.67 0.13
CA VAL A 26 4.64 8.01 0.32
C VAL A 26 5.60 8.93 1.07
N THR A 27 5.68 10.22 0.69
CA THR A 27 6.56 11.17 1.38
C THR A 27 6.12 11.47 2.82
N SER A 28 4.81 11.51 3.08
CA SER A 28 4.28 11.68 4.44
C SER A 28 4.61 10.50 5.34
N ILE A 29 4.50 9.27 4.84
CA ILE A 29 4.92 8.06 5.58
C ILE A 29 6.42 8.08 5.84
N ALA A 30 7.22 8.44 4.83
CA ALA A 30 8.67 8.57 4.97
C ALA A 30 9.05 9.58 6.07
N GLN A 31 8.43 10.76 6.07
CA GLN A 31 8.63 11.78 7.09
C GLN A 31 8.16 11.32 8.47
N TRP A 32 7.01 10.65 8.54
CA TRP A 32 6.46 10.09 9.78
C TRP A 32 7.45 9.13 10.46
N VAL A 33 8.08 8.24 9.70
CA VAL A 33 9.14 7.36 10.22
C VAL A 33 10.43 8.13 10.53
N LEU A 34 10.86 9.02 9.62
CA LEU A 34 12.12 9.77 9.77
C LEU A 34 12.14 10.63 11.04
N TYR A 35 11.00 11.21 11.41
CA TYR A 35 10.86 12.03 12.61
C TYR A 35 10.51 11.23 13.87
N GLY A 36 10.47 9.89 13.78
CA GLY A 36 10.26 9.01 14.92
C GLY A 36 8.83 8.93 15.42
N TYR A 37 7.84 9.41 14.65
CA TYR A 37 6.42 9.18 14.95
C TYR A 37 5.99 7.76 14.62
N GLY A 38 6.70 7.10 13.69
CA GLY A 38 6.56 5.70 13.34
C GLY A 38 7.84 4.91 13.55
N HIS A 39 7.73 3.74 14.17
CA HIS A 39 8.86 2.85 14.43
C HIS A 39 8.78 1.60 13.54
N ALA A 40 8.99 1.80 12.23
CA ALA A 40 8.98 0.72 11.26
C ALA A 40 10.01 0.90 10.14
N GLU A 41 10.54 -0.21 9.64
CA GLU A 41 11.24 -0.22 8.36
C GLU A 41 10.21 -0.12 7.23
N VAL A 42 10.40 0.82 6.30
CA VAL A 42 9.51 0.98 5.14
C VAL A 42 10.19 0.43 3.91
N ILE A 43 9.56 -0.57 3.29
CA ILE A 43 9.98 -1.13 2.00
C ILE A 43 8.98 -0.69 0.95
N LEU A 44 9.47 0.00 -0.09
CA LEU A 44 8.65 0.54 -1.16
C LEU A 44 8.56 -0.41 -2.35
N TRP A 45 7.35 -0.60 -2.88
CA TRP A 45 7.06 -1.48 -4.00
C TRP A 45 6.23 -0.74 -5.05
N ALA A 46 6.58 -0.93 -6.33
CA ALA A 46 5.75 -0.54 -7.46
C ALA A 46 4.88 -1.73 -7.91
N TRP A 47 3.62 -1.50 -8.21
CA TRP A 47 2.69 -2.54 -8.63
C TRP A 47 1.85 -2.11 -9.84
N SER A 48 2.03 -2.84 -10.95
CA SER A 48 1.10 -2.85 -12.08
C SER A 48 0.82 -4.30 -12.48
N ILE A 49 1.43 -4.79 -13.55
CA ILE A 49 1.33 -6.19 -13.99
C ILE A 49 2.14 -7.11 -13.05
N LYS A 50 3.21 -6.59 -12.46
CA LYS A 50 4.09 -7.26 -11.50
C LYS A 50 4.31 -6.35 -10.29
N VAL A 51 4.73 -6.95 -9.19
CA VAL A 51 5.22 -6.24 -8.00
C VAL A 51 6.74 -6.20 -8.06
N GLU A 52 7.32 -5.01 -7.92
CA GLU A 52 8.76 -4.82 -7.92
C GLU A 52 9.20 -3.95 -6.75
N ARG A 53 10.25 -4.37 -6.05
CA ARG A 53 10.85 -3.57 -4.98
C ARG A 53 11.65 -2.42 -5.58
N ILE A 54 11.52 -1.23 -4.98
CA ILE A 54 12.41 -0.11 -5.28
C ILE A 54 13.63 -0.22 -4.36
N SER A 55 14.70 -0.88 -4.84
CA SER A 55 15.83 -1.32 -4.01
C SER A 55 16.65 -0.19 -3.39
N ASP A 56 16.78 0.96 -4.06
CA ASP A 56 17.63 2.07 -3.64
C ASP A 56 16.86 3.20 -2.91
N TRP A 57 15.58 2.96 -2.63
CA TRP A 57 14.75 3.93 -1.94
C TRP A 57 14.81 3.77 -0.42
N SER A 58 14.85 4.90 0.28
CA SER A 58 14.72 4.98 1.73
C SER A 58 13.83 6.18 2.10
N PRO A 59 13.36 6.29 3.35
CA PRO A 59 12.64 7.47 3.82
C PRO A 59 13.40 8.81 3.70
N LYS A 60 14.72 8.78 3.44
CA LYS A 60 15.56 9.97 3.21
C LYS A 60 15.77 10.28 1.73
N SER A 61 15.39 9.37 0.84
CA SER A 61 15.53 9.52 -0.61
C SER A 61 14.41 10.39 -1.17
N GLU A 62 14.62 10.96 -2.35
CA GLU A 62 13.53 11.58 -3.10
C GLU A 62 12.48 10.55 -3.51
N PHE A 63 11.29 11.03 -3.89
CA PHE A 63 10.24 10.16 -4.41
C PHE A 63 10.68 9.56 -5.77
N PRO A 64 10.56 8.23 -5.98
CA PRO A 64 11.03 7.61 -7.22
C PRO A 64 10.21 8.02 -8.43
N ASP A 65 10.88 8.41 -9.53
CA ASP A 65 10.23 8.81 -10.78
C ASP A 65 9.48 7.64 -11.44
N GLU A 66 9.88 6.39 -11.19
CA GLU A 66 9.20 5.21 -11.72
C GLU A 66 7.75 5.12 -11.21
N LEU A 67 7.48 5.62 -10.00
CA LEU A 67 6.13 5.66 -9.44
C LEU A 67 5.22 6.72 -10.05
N LEU A 68 5.77 7.63 -10.87
CA LEU A 68 5.00 8.58 -11.67
C LEU A 68 4.59 7.99 -13.03
N SER A 69 5.22 6.89 -13.44
CA SER A 69 5.04 6.29 -14.76
C SER A 69 3.88 5.29 -14.78
N CYS A 70 2.66 5.78 -14.56
CA CYS A 70 1.46 4.96 -14.47
C CYS A 70 1.04 4.33 -15.82
N SER A 71 1.02 3.00 -15.90
CA SER A 71 0.69 2.27 -17.13
C SER A 71 0.23 0.82 -16.89
N GLY A 72 -0.44 0.24 -17.88
CA GLY A 72 -0.92 -1.14 -17.82
C GLY A 72 -2.14 -1.32 -16.92
N ALA A 73 -2.42 -2.57 -16.53
CA ALA A 73 -3.47 -2.92 -15.58
C ALA A 73 -2.87 -3.64 -14.39
N THR A 74 -3.43 -3.43 -13.20
CA THR A 74 -3.04 -4.18 -12.01
C THR A 74 -3.35 -5.66 -12.19
N ASN A 75 -2.39 -6.52 -11.85
CA ASN A 75 -2.60 -7.95 -11.74
C ASN A 75 -2.54 -8.36 -10.27
N LEU A 76 -3.69 -8.62 -9.65
CA LEU A 76 -3.76 -8.95 -8.24
C LEU A 76 -3.18 -10.33 -7.92
N SER A 77 -3.17 -11.26 -8.88
CA SER A 77 -2.52 -12.56 -8.70
C SER A 77 -1.02 -12.39 -8.48
N SER A 78 -0.39 -11.45 -9.18
CA SER A 78 1.04 -11.13 -8.99
C SER A 78 1.31 -10.52 -7.61
N LEU A 79 0.39 -9.69 -7.11
CA LEU A 79 0.44 -9.11 -5.77
C LEU A 79 0.39 -10.23 -4.74
N ILE A 80 -0.64 -11.07 -4.82
CA ILE A 80 -0.82 -12.18 -3.90
C ILE A 80 0.40 -13.08 -3.92
N GLN A 81 0.86 -13.56 -5.08
CA GLN A 81 2.03 -14.45 -5.16
C GLN A 81 3.31 -13.86 -4.55
N SER A 82 3.52 -12.55 -4.69
CA SER A 82 4.69 -11.86 -4.13
C SER A 82 4.65 -11.78 -2.60
N PHE A 83 3.47 -11.95 -2.01
CA PHE A 83 3.18 -11.72 -0.60
C PHE A 83 2.47 -12.89 0.09
N ASP A 84 2.26 -14.02 -0.61
CA ASP A 84 1.63 -15.25 -0.10
C ASP A 84 2.59 -16.06 0.78
N SER A 85 3.90 -15.90 0.55
CA SER A 85 4.93 -16.40 1.46
C SER A 85 4.90 -15.59 2.74
N LYS A 86 4.85 -16.25 3.92
CA LYS A 86 4.90 -15.68 5.28
C LYS A 86 5.51 -14.28 5.33
N LEU A 87 4.66 -13.30 5.07
CA LEU A 87 5.03 -11.90 5.05
C LEU A 87 5.38 -11.55 6.48
N ASP A 88 6.63 -11.17 6.71
CA ASP A 88 6.99 -10.56 7.98
C ASP A 88 6.63 -9.07 7.91
N GLY A 89 5.77 -8.62 8.83
CA GLY A 89 5.32 -7.24 8.90
C GLY A 89 3.92 -6.97 8.32
N LYS A 90 3.70 -5.72 7.93
CA LYS A 90 2.40 -5.17 7.53
C LYS A 90 2.39 -4.74 6.07
N VAL A 91 1.22 -4.70 5.47
CA VAL A 91 1.01 -4.28 4.09
C VAL A 91 0.14 -3.03 4.06
N LEU A 92 0.66 -1.95 3.47
CA LEU A 92 -0.11 -0.74 3.16
C LEU A 92 -0.23 -0.61 1.64
N LEU A 93 -1.43 -0.84 1.12
CA LEU A 93 -1.71 -0.77 -0.32
C LEU A 93 -2.28 0.61 -0.67
N LEU A 94 -1.61 1.32 -1.58
CA LEU A 94 -2.00 2.63 -2.09
C LEU A 94 -2.55 2.46 -3.51
N THR A 95 -3.85 2.70 -3.72
CA THR A 95 -4.53 2.32 -4.98
C THR A 95 -5.83 3.10 -5.20
N ASP A 96 -6.24 3.29 -6.44
CA ASP A 96 -7.59 3.76 -6.76
C ASP A 96 -8.62 2.62 -6.81
N GLY A 97 -8.16 1.37 -6.76
CA GLY A 97 -8.98 0.19 -6.59
C GLY A 97 -9.81 -0.21 -7.81
N PHE A 98 -9.52 0.29 -9.02
CA PHE A 98 -10.25 -0.08 -10.24
C PHE A 98 -9.93 -1.51 -10.69
N TRP A 99 -10.45 -2.47 -9.93
CA TRP A 99 -10.19 -3.89 -10.11
C TRP A 99 -11.35 -4.62 -10.77
N SER A 100 -11.03 -5.74 -11.41
CA SER A 100 -12.05 -6.66 -11.92
C SER A 100 -12.78 -7.34 -10.75
N ARG A 101 -13.96 -7.92 -11.03
CA ARG A 101 -14.69 -8.71 -10.01
C ARG A 101 -13.90 -9.93 -9.54
N ASP A 102 -13.03 -10.48 -10.38
CA ASP A 102 -12.20 -11.64 -10.05
C ASP A 102 -11.08 -11.24 -9.10
N ASP A 103 -10.44 -10.10 -9.37
CA ASP A 103 -9.45 -9.50 -8.48
C ASP A 103 -10.06 -9.18 -7.11
N VAL A 104 -11.24 -8.54 -7.05
CA VAL A 104 -11.92 -8.27 -5.77
C VAL A 104 -12.18 -9.56 -4.97
N ARG A 105 -12.55 -10.65 -5.64
CA ARG A 105 -12.74 -11.96 -5.00
C ARG A 105 -11.42 -12.55 -4.50
N ALA A 106 -10.35 -12.45 -5.28
CA ALA A 106 -9.03 -12.92 -4.90
C ALA A 106 -8.47 -12.12 -3.72
N LEU A 107 -8.63 -10.79 -3.71
CA LEU A 107 -8.21 -9.91 -2.60
C LEU A 107 -8.90 -10.29 -1.29
N LYS A 108 -10.22 -10.51 -1.34
CA LYS A 108 -11.00 -10.95 -0.17
C LYS A 108 -10.52 -12.28 0.39
N ARG A 109 -10.17 -13.23 -0.48
CA ARG A 109 -9.64 -14.54 -0.08
C ARG A 109 -8.26 -14.41 0.55
N TRP A 110 -7.35 -13.68 -0.11
CA TRP A 110 -6.01 -13.43 0.41
C TRP A 110 -6.08 -12.71 1.77
N LYS A 111 -6.88 -11.64 1.89
CA LYS A 111 -7.13 -10.95 3.17
C LYS A 111 -7.62 -11.91 4.25
N GLY A 112 -8.52 -12.83 3.92
CA GLY A 112 -9.05 -13.82 4.86
C GLY A 112 -8.02 -14.85 5.35
N GLY A 113 -6.91 -15.03 4.62
CA GLY A 113 -5.79 -15.88 5.01
C GLY A 113 -4.67 -15.16 5.77
N LEU A 114 -4.65 -13.82 5.77
CA LEU A 114 -3.67 -13.03 6.51
C LEU A 114 -4.01 -12.97 8.01
N PRO A 115 -3.01 -12.84 8.89
CA PRO A 115 -3.26 -12.50 10.29
C PRO A 115 -4.10 -11.21 10.39
N PRO A 116 -4.90 -11.04 11.45
CA PRO A 116 -5.67 -9.83 11.67
C PRO A 116 -4.82 -8.55 11.58
N ASP A 117 -5.42 -7.48 11.04
CA ASP A 117 -4.78 -6.15 10.94
C ASP A 117 -3.45 -6.13 10.15
N THR A 118 -3.20 -7.12 9.28
CA THR A 118 -1.98 -7.18 8.43
C THR A 118 -2.05 -6.22 7.26
N LEU A 119 -3.23 -6.08 6.63
CA LEU A 119 -3.44 -5.28 5.42
C LEU A 119 -4.26 -4.03 5.75
N ARG A 120 -3.78 -2.87 5.30
CA ARG A 120 -4.56 -1.62 5.18
C ARG A 120 -4.50 -1.13 3.74
N ILE A 121 -5.56 -0.47 3.29
CA ILE A 121 -5.72 0.04 1.93
C ILE A 121 -6.05 1.52 2.02
N ILE A 122 -5.23 2.37 1.41
CA ILE A 122 -5.51 3.80 1.23
C ILE A 122 -6.02 4.00 -0.19
N LYS A 123 -7.24 4.54 -0.28
CA LYS A 123 -7.85 4.91 -1.56
C LYS A 123 -7.23 6.19 -2.11
N ILE A 124 -6.91 6.19 -3.38
CA ILE A 124 -6.36 7.34 -4.10
C ILE A 124 -7.32 7.81 -5.18
N GLY A 125 -7.64 9.11 -5.16
CA GLY A 125 -8.54 9.73 -6.13
C GLY A 125 -10.00 9.74 -5.68
N ALA A 126 -10.72 10.80 -6.07
CA ALA A 126 -12.13 10.98 -5.76
C ALA A 126 -13.04 9.95 -6.45
N ASP A 127 -12.56 9.38 -7.55
CA ASP A 127 -13.20 8.33 -8.35
C ASP A 127 -12.84 6.91 -7.87
N SER A 128 -12.02 6.77 -6.82
CA SER A 128 -11.57 5.46 -6.33
C SER A 128 -12.72 4.48 -6.09
N ASN A 129 -12.57 3.26 -6.59
CA ASN A 129 -13.62 2.24 -6.57
C ASN A 129 -13.08 0.82 -6.28
N PRO A 130 -12.51 0.58 -5.09
CA PRO A 130 -11.99 -0.73 -4.69
C PRO A 130 -13.06 -1.83 -4.63
N GLN A 131 -14.36 -1.49 -4.67
CA GLN A 131 -15.48 -2.43 -4.51
C GLN A 131 -15.37 -3.30 -3.24
N LEU A 132 -14.64 -2.79 -2.24
CA LEU A 132 -14.44 -3.37 -0.92
C LEU A 132 -15.11 -2.50 0.15
N LYS A 133 -15.43 -3.14 1.28
CA LYS A 133 -15.88 -2.49 2.50
C LYS A 133 -15.19 -3.18 3.67
N GLY A 134 -14.78 -2.41 4.66
CA GLY A 134 -14.14 -2.95 5.86
C GLY A 134 -13.33 -1.88 6.61
N PRO A 135 -12.93 -2.17 7.85
CA PRO A 135 -12.13 -1.27 8.67
C PRO A 135 -10.70 -1.08 8.14
N GLU A 136 -10.24 -1.92 7.22
CA GLU A 136 -8.93 -1.79 6.59
C GLU A 136 -8.86 -0.71 5.49
N LEU A 137 -10.00 -0.12 5.11
CA LEU A 137 -10.11 0.78 3.96
C LEU A 137 -10.23 2.24 4.41
N PHE A 138 -9.26 3.05 4.03
CA PHE A 138 -9.14 4.46 4.43
C PHE A 138 -9.15 5.38 3.20
N SER A 139 -9.52 6.65 3.41
CA SER A 139 -9.26 7.69 2.41
C SER A 139 -7.81 8.16 2.49
N SER A 140 -7.31 8.83 1.45
CA SER A 140 -5.99 9.48 1.48
C SER A 140 -5.88 10.51 2.60
N ASP A 141 -6.98 11.18 2.94
CA ASP A 141 -7.02 12.23 3.96
C ASP A 141 -6.91 11.63 5.38
N ASP A 142 -7.26 10.36 5.53
CA ASP A 142 -7.20 9.61 6.78
C ASP A 142 -5.86 8.86 6.97
N LEU A 143 -4.80 9.22 6.23
CA LEU A 143 -3.51 8.52 6.27
C LEU A 143 -3.01 8.30 7.71
N PHE A 144 -2.99 9.34 8.55
CA PHE A 144 -2.48 9.20 9.91
C PHE A 144 -3.41 8.41 10.82
N ALA A 145 -4.72 8.40 10.58
CA ALA A 145 -5.62 7.48 11.26
C ALA A 145 -5.34 6.02 10.83
N ALA A 146 -4.97 5.82 9.56
CA ALA A 146 -4.52 4.52 9.04
C ALA A 146 -3.13 4.10 9.53
N LEU A 147 -2.34 4.98 10.14
CA LEU A 147 -1.06 4.67 10.79
C LEU A 147 -1.15 4.70 12.32
N ASP A 148 -2.25 5.20 12.89
CA ASP A 148 -2.37 5.35 14.34
C ASP A 148 -2.37 3.99 15.03
N GLY A 149 -1.40 3.83 15.94
CA GLY A 149 -1.06 2.55 16.54
C GLY A 149 -0.89 1.43 15.51
N TRP A 150 -0.29 1.68 14.34
CA TRP A 150 -0.02 0.68 13.32
C TRP A 150 1.24 1.04 12.51
N PRO A 151 2.24 0.15 12.42
CA PRO A 151 2.33 -1.18 13.01
C PRO A 151 2.56 -1.13 14.53
N ARG A 152 1.92 -2.04 15.29
CA ARG A 152 2.28 -2.30 16.70
C ARG A 152 3.22 -3.47 16.77
N GLU A 153 4.25 -3.36 17.60
CA GLU A 153 4.85 -4.55 18.18
C GLU A 153 3.77 -5.20 19.05
N VAL A 154 3.45 -6.47 18.77
CA VAL A 154 2.65 -7.24 19.72
C VAL A 154 3.58 -7.43 20.91
N GLU A 155 3.34 -6.72 22.01
CA GLU A 155 3.96 -7.08 23.28
C GLU A 155 3.52 -8.52 23.57
N GLU A 156 4.42 -9.48 23.39
CA GLU A 156 4.27 -10.82 23.93
C GLU A 156 4.24 -10.65 25.45
N TRP A 157 3.05 -10.68 26.02
CA TRP A 157 2.88 -10.79 27.46
C TRP A 157 3.51 -12.11 27.90
N MET A 158 4.69 -12.04 28.53
CA MET A 158 5.26 -13.12 29.34
C MET A 158 4.41 -13.37 30.59
#